data_AF-A0A7W0CD43-F1
#
_entry.id   AF-A0A7W0CD43-F1
#
_cell.length_a   1.000
_cell.length_b   1.000
_cell.length_c   1.000
_cell.angle_alpha   90.00
_cell.angle_beta   90.00
_cell.angle_gamma   90.00
#
_symmetry.space_group_name_H-M   'P 1'
#
loop_
_entity.id
_entity.type
_entity.pdbx_description
1 polymer ?
#
loop_
_entity_poly.entity_id
_entity_poly.type
_entity_poly.pdbx_seq_one_letter_code
_entity_poly.pdbx_strand_id
1 'polypeptide(L)'
;MSEIDTALAAKHERIKQQHLIPHRPPSSARGLHHFALLSSDVERTIGFYQDLLEFPLTEIFENRDHKGSSHFFFDVGNGNLLAFFDFPGLDLGPYQEVLGGLHHIAISVDPVTWERLRGKLEMAGVPHQIESGASIYFRDPDGARLELLADHLGEMYGSRVL
;
A
#
# COMPACT_ATOMS: atom_id res chain seq x y z
N MET A 1 -2.20 29.06 19.95
CA MET A 1 -3.05 28.06 19.28
C MET A 1 -4.29 28.79 18.79
N SER A 2 -4.65 28.67 17.51
CA SER A 2 -5.76 29.45 16.94
C SER A 2 -7.13 28.91 17.39
N GLU A 3 -8.19 29.70 17.24
CA GLU A 3 -9.57 29.23 17.47
C GLU A 3 -9.94 28.06 16.55
N ILE A 4 -9.42 28.07 15.31
CA ILE A 4 -9.58 26.97 14.34
C ILE A 4 -8.91 25.70 14.87
N ASP A 5 -7.67 25.78 15.35
CA ASP A 5 -6.95 24.63 15.91
C ASP A 5 -7.71 24.04 17.11
N THR A 6 -8.30 24.91 17.92
CA THR A 6 -9.07 24.53 19.11
C THR A 6 -10.37 23.82 18.71
N ALA A 7 -11.10 24.34 17.72
CA ALA A 7 -12.31 23.71 17.21
C ALA A 7 -12.04 22.35 16.54
N LEU A 8 -10.94 22.23 15.80
CA LEU A 8 -10.51 20.96 15.19
C LEU A 8 -10.13 19.92 16.26
N ALA A 9 -9.37 20.32 17.28
CA ALA A 9 -9.01 19.43 18.39
C ALA A 9 -10.27 18.94 19.14
N ALA A 10 -11.21 19.85 19.44
CA ALA A 10 -12.47 19.49 20.09
C ALA A 10 -13.31 18.53 19.24
N LYS A 11 -13.37 18.74 17.91
CA LYS A 11 -14.04 17.84 16.98
C LYS A 11 -13.41 16.44 16.98
N HIS A 12 -12.08 16.35 16.95
CA HIS A 12 -11.37 15.07 16.99
C HIS A 12 -11.65 14.30 18.28
N GLU A 13 -11.57 14.99 19.43
CA GLU A 13 -11.83 14.36 20.72
C GLU A 13 -13.27 13.86 20.81
N ARG A 14 -14.24 14.67 20.37
CA ARG A 14 -15.64 14.26 20.30
C ARG A 14 -15.85 13.01 19.44
N ILE A 15 -15.20 12.93 18.26
CA ILE A 15 -15.30 11.75 17.38
C ILE A 15 -14.71 10.50 18.06
N LYS A 16 -13.54 10.63 18.71
CA LYS A 16 -12.92 9.53 19.44
C LYS A 16 -13.85 9.00 20.54
N GLN A 17 -14.35 9.89 21.39
CA GLN A 17 -15.26 9.52 22.48
C GLN A 17 -16.55 8.85 21.98
N GLN A 18 -17.06 9.30 20.84
CA GLN A 18 -18.29 8.78 20.27
C GLN A 18 -18.12 7.42 19.56
N HIS A 19 -16.98 7.16 18.92
CA HIS A 19 -16.83 6.05 17.97
C HIS A 19 -15.73 5.03 18.31
N LEU A 20 -14.72 5.39 19.10
CA LEU A 20 -13.66 4.46 19.48
C LEU A 20 -14.08 3.65 20.71
N ILE A 21 -14.56 2.43 20.48
CA ILE A 21 -15.08 1.55 21.54
C ILE A 21 -13.91 0.74 22.15
N PRO A 22 -13.63 0.86 23.47
CA PRO A 22 -12.49 0.17 24.11
C PRO A 22 -12.55 -1.36 24.02
N HIS A 23 -13.75 -1.93 23.99
CA HIS A 23 -13.99 -3.37 23.88
C HIS A 23 -14.89 -3.63 22.68
N ARG A 24 -14.31 -3.53 21.48
CA ARG A 24 -15.02 -3.79 20.23
C ARG A 24 -15.41 -5.28 20.11
N PRO A 25 -16.55 -5.59 19.46
CA PRO A 25 -16.87 -6.97 19.11
C PRO A 25 -15.84 -7.52 18.10
N PRO A 26 -15.77 -8.86 17.93
CA PRO A 26 -14.99 -9.46 16.86
C PRO A 26 -15.39 -8.90 15.50
N SER A 27 -14.41 -8.76 14.60
CA SER A 27 -14.68 -8.36 13.22
C SER A 27 -15.50 -9.44 12.50
N SER A 28 -16.43 -9.02 11.64
CA SER A 28 -17.08 -9.91 10.66
C SER A 28 -16.19 -10.18 9.44
N ALA A 29 -15.16 -9.34 9.22
CA ALA A 29 -14.21 -9.50 8.14
C ALA A 29 -13.13 -10.53 8.50
N ARG A 30 -12.59 -11.19 7.48
CA ARG A 30 -11.48 -12.15 7.60
C ARG A 30 -10.12 -11.55 7.23
N GLY A 31 -10.08 -10.26 6.93
CA GLY A 31 -8.90 -9.56 6.39
C GLY A 31 -9.16 -9.01 4.99
N LEU A 32 -8.16 -8.33 4.43
CA LEU A 32 -8.12 -8.06 2.99
C LEU A 32 -7.86 -9.40 2.27
N HIS A 33 -8.49 -9.60 1.12
CA HIS A 33 -8.22 -10.77 0.29
C HIS A 33 -7.15 -10.44 -0.77
N HIS A 34 -7.33 -9.33 -1.46
CA HIS A 34 -6.38 -8.78 -2.41
C HIS A 34 -6.69 -7.30 -2.64
N PHE A 35 -5.73 -6.57 -3.18
CA PHE A 35 -5.90 -5.19 -3.63
C PHE A 35 -5.43 -5.08 -5.08
N ALA A 36 -6.20 -4.40 -5.95
CA ALA A 36 -5.88 -4.33 -7.37
C ALA A 36 -5.47 -2.90 -7.80
N LEU A 37 -4.41 -2.82 -8.59
CA LEU A 37 -3.88 -1.61 -9.20
C LEU A 37 -3.91 -1.73 -10.73
N LEU A 38 -3.56 -0.62 -11.39
CA LEU A 38 -3.38 -0.56 -12.84
C LEU A 38 -1.88 -0.51 -13.14
N SER A 39 -1.47 -1.19 -14.20
CA SER A 39 -0.09 -1.22 -14.71
C SER A 39 -0.09 -0.66 -16.12
N SER A 40 0.83 0.24 -16.46
CA SER A 40 0.99 0.63 -17.87
C SER A 40 1.93 -0.30 -18.63
N ASP A 41 2.69 -1.14 -17.93
CA ASP A 41 3.72 -2.02 -18.47
C ASP A 41 3.95 -3.20 -17.51
N VAL A 42 3.51 -4.39 -17.93
CA VAL A 42 3.53 -5.61 -17.11
C VAL A 42 4.95 -5.99 -16.70
N GLU A 43 5.93 -5.93 -17.60
CA GLU A 43 7.31 -6.34 -17.31
C GLU A 43 7.97 -5.37 -16.34
N ARG A 44 7.73 -4.06 -16.52
CA ARG A 44 8.22 -3.03 -15.60
C ARG A 44 7.60 -3.18 -14.20
N THR A 45 6.30 -3.50 -14.12
CA THR A 45 5.64 -3.77 -12.84
C THR A 45 6.22 -5.03 -12.18
N ILE A 46 6.43 -6.12 -12.93
CA ILE A 46 7.06 -7.34 -12.40
C ILE A 46 8.46 -7.04 -11.87
N GLY A 47 9.30 -6.35 -12.64
CA GLY A 47 10.65 -6.00 -12.20
C GLY A 47 10.66 -5.15 -10.92
N PHE A 48 9.68 -4.26 -10.76
CA PHE A 48 9.56 -3.45 -9.55
C PHE A 48 9.09 -4.26 -8.33
N TYR A 49 8.00 -5.01 -8.45
CA TYR A 49 7.42 -5.71 -7.30
C TYR A 49 8.16 -6.99 -6.94
N GLN A 50 8.55 -7.80 -7.94
CA GLN A 50 9.27 -9.05 -7.70
C GLN A 50 10.77 -8.82 -7.51
N ASP A 51 11.43 -8.15 -8.44
CA ASP A 51 12.90 -8.17 -8.42
C ASP A 51 13.46 -7.11 -7.46
N LEU A 52 12.84 -5.92 -7.42
CA LEU A 52 13.25 -4.84 -6.51
C LEU A 52 12.66 -5.02 -5.10
N LEU A 53 11.34 -5.21 -4.96
CA LEU A 53 10.68 -5.32 -3.64
C LEU A 53 10.61 -6.75 -3.08
N GLU A 54 10.90 -7.78 -3.89
CA GLU A 54 10.91 -9.19 -3.45
C GLU A 54 9.54 -9.74 -3.07
N PHE A 55 8.48 -9.20 -3.68
CA PHE A 55 7.13 -9.74 -3.63
C PHE A 55 6.95 -10.68 -4.83
N PRO A 56 6.98 -12.01 -4.64
CA PRO A 56 7.00 -12.95 -5.76
C PRO A 56 5.73 -12.87 -6.60
N LEU A 57 5.87 -12.93 -7.93
CA LEU A 57 4.73 -13.14 -8.82
C LEU A 57 4.17 -14.55 -8.57
N THR A 58 2.88 -14.62 -8.28
CA THR A 58 2.18 -15.88 -7.96
C THR A 58 1.41 -16.41 -9.16
N GLU A 59 0.80 -15.52 -9.94
CA GLU A 59 -0.01 -15.92 -11.08
C GLU A 59 -0.13 -14.78 -12.11
N ILE A 60 -0.30 -15.15 -13.38
CA ILE A 60 -0.59 -14.26 -14.50
C ILE A 60 -1.47 -15.00 -15.50
N PHE A 61 -2.59 -14.38 -15.89
CA PHE A 61 -3.51 -14.93 -16.88
C PHE A 61 -4.22 -13.82 -17.65
N GLU A 62 -4.86 -14.17 -18.77
CA GLU A 62 -5.65 -13.21 -19.54
C GLU A 62 -6.86 -12.72 -18.73
N ASN A 63 -6.98 -11.41 -18.59
CA ASN A 63 -8.09 -10.73 -17.96
C ASN A 63 -9.41 -11.18 -18.61
N ARG A 64 -10.35 -11.62 -17.77
CA ARG A 64 -11.64 -12.16 -18.21
C ARG A 64 -12.55 -11.10 -18.83
N ASP A 65 -12.37 -9.85 -18.43
CA ASP A 65 -13.24 -8.74 -18.80
C ASP A 65 -12.71 -7.93 -20.00
N HIS A 66 -11.43 -8.07 -20.34
CA HIS A 66 -10.79 -7.33 -21.44
C HIS A 66 -9.79 -8.21 -22.21
N LYS A 67 -10.15 -8.61 -23.42
CA LYS A 67 -9.32 -9.48 -24.27
C LYS A 67 -7.95 -8.85 -24.52
N GLY A 68 -6.89 -9.64 -24.34
CA GLY A 68 -5.51 -9.20 -24.48
C GLY A 68 -4.95 -8.45 -23.27
N SER A 69 -5.77 -8.08 -22.28
CA SER A 69 -5.28 -7.58 -21.00
C SER A 69 -4.81 -8.74 -20.11
N SER A 70 -3.81 -8.51 -19.29
CA SER A 70 -3.31 -9.40 -18.25
C SER A 70 -3.97 -9.08 -16.90
N HIS A 71 -4.18 -10.11 -16.09
CA HIS A 71 -4.45 -10.02 -14.66
C HIS A 71 -3.40 -10.84 -13.92
N PHE A 72 -2.64 -10.19 -13.04
CA PHE A 72 -1.48 -10.80 -12.40
C PHE A 72 -1.31 -10.39 -10.95
N PHE A 73 -0.67 -11.22 -10.13
CA PHE A 73 -0.71 -11.15 -8.67
C PHE A 73 0.66 -11.35 -8.04
N PHE A 74 0.99 -10.55 -7.02
CA PHE A 74 2.17 -10.72 -6.17
C PHE A 74 1.77 -11.13 -4.74
N ASP A 75 2.56 -12.01 -4.12
CA ASP A 75 2.43 -12.34 -2.70
C ASP A 75 3.04 -11.23 -1.85
N VAL A 76 2.21 -10.59 -1.01
CA VAL A 76 2.63 -9.53 -0.07
C VAL A 76 2.57 -10.00 1.39
N GLY A 77 2.52 -11.33 1.60
CA GLY A 77 2.53 -11.96 2.90
C GLY A 77 1.15 -12.10 3.54
N ASN A 78 1.10 -12.91 4.61
CA ASN A 78 -0.12 -13.15 5.39
C ASN A 78 -1.34 -13.60 4.53
N GLY A 79 -1.09 -14.29 3.42
CA GLY A 79 -2.13 -14.74 2.48
C GLY A 79 -2.82 -13.61 1.70
N ASN A 80 -2.22 -12.42 1.64
CA ASN A 80 -2.73 -11.27 0.89
C ASN A 80 -2.03 -11.18 -0.47
N LEU A 81 -2.77 -10.72 -1.48
CA LEU A 81 -2.24 -10.52 -2.83
C LEU A 81 -2.33 -9.06 -3.25
N LEU A 82 -1.32 -8.59 -3.96
CA LEU A 82 -1.38 -7.34 -4.73
C LEU A 82 -1.56 -7.69 -6.21
N ALA A 83 -2.67 -7.27 -6.80
CA ALA A 83 -3.08 -7.60 -8.15
C ALA A 83 -2.93 -6.41 -9.09
N PHE A 84 -2.80 -6.68 -10.40
CA PHE A 84 -2.67 -5.67 -11.44
C PHE A 84 -3.45 -6.02 -12.70
N PHE A 85 -3.92 -4.99 -13.39
CA PHE A 85 -4.46 -5.04 -14.75
C PHE A 85 -3.73 -4.07 -15.67
N ASP A 86 -3.49 -4.44 -16.93
CA ASP A 86 -2.69 -3.64 -17.88
C ASP A 86 -3.50 -2.93 -18.99
N PHE A 87 -4.76 -3.30 -19.21
CA PHE A 87 -5.71 -2.72 -20.18
C PHE A 87 -5.08 -2.12 -21.46
N PRO A 88 -4.40 -2.93 -22.31
CA PRO A 88 -3.67 -2.43 -23.46
C PRO A 88 -4.59 -1.68 -24.44
N GLY A 89 -4.13 -0.52 -24.89
CA GLY A 89 -4.88 0.35 -25.82
C GLY A 89 -5.86 1.31 -25.14
N LEU A 90 -6.02 1.27 -23.81
CA LEU A 90 -6.69 2.33 -23.07
C LEU A 90 -5.69 3.39 -22.61
N ASP A 91 -6.05 4.67 -22.79
CA ASP A 91 -5.33 5.78 -22.17
C ASP A 91 -5.92 6.05 -20.79
N LEU A 92 -5.20 5.59 -19.76
CA LEU A 92 -5.62 5.69 -18.36
C LEU A 92 -5.16 6.99 -17.69
N GLY A 93 -4.29 7.77 -18.35
CA GLY A 93 -3.64 8.94 -17.78
C GLY A 93 -2.72 8.62 -16.59
N PRO A 94 -2.11 9.65 -15.97
CA PRO A 94 -1.26 9.47 -14.80
C PRO A 94 -2.10 9.24 -13.54
N TYR A 95 -1.49 8.60 -12.53
CA TYR A 95 -2.05 8.50 -11.18
C TYR A 95 -2.44 9.88 -10.62
N GLN A 96 -3.57 9.94 -9.89
CA GLN A 96 -4.05 11.13 -9.18
C GLN A 96 -4.42 10.79 -7.74
N GLU A 97 -3.84 11.55 -6.79
CA GLU A 97 -4.15 11.45 -5.35
C GLU A 97 -5.37 12.30 -5.02
N VAL A 98 -6.56 11.74 -5.20
CA VAL A 98 -7.84 12.44 -5.07
C VAL A 98 -8.82 11.67 -4.20
N LEU A 99 -9.87 12.34 -3.72
CA LEU A 99 -10.96 11.68 -3.00
C LEU A 99 -11.59 10.58 -3.87
N GLY A 100 -11.70 9.37 -3.31
CA GLY A 100 -12.15 8.17 -4.02
C GLY A 100 -11.04 7.40 -4.74
N GLY A 101 -9.83 7.95 -4.81
CA GLY A 101 -8.62 7.25 -5.27
C GLY A 101 -7.84 6.59 -4.14
N LEU A 102 -6.76 5.89 -4.50
CA LEU A 102 -5.80 5.37 -3.54
C LEU A 102 -5.05 6.52 -2.88
N HIS A 103 -4.80 6.45 -1.57
CA HIS A 103 -3.87 7.34 -0.88
C HIS A 103 -2.47 6.70 -0.78
N HIS A 104 -2.39 5.49 -0.22
CA HIS A 104 -1.22 4.59 -0.32
C HIS A 104 -1.58 3.16 0.11
N ILE A 105 -0.70 2.20 -0.21
CA ILE A 105 -0.73 0.84 0.32
C ILE A 105 0.44 0.66 1.30
N ALA A 106 0.12 0.33 2.54
CA ALA A 106 1.09 0.05 3.59
C ALA A 106 1.32 -1.45 3.72
N ILE A 107 2.57 -1.88 3.60
CA ILE A 107 2.99 -3.29 3.63
C ILE A 107 3.99 -3.47 4.76
N SER A 108 3.65 -4.35 5.71
CA SER A 108 4.51 -4.71 6.82
C SER A 108 5.60 -5.67 6.34
N VAL A 109 6.85 -5.38 6.70
CA VAL A 109 8.03 -6.21 6.46
C VAL A 109 8.88 -6.26 7.73
N ASP A 110 9.61 -7.36 7.96
CA ASP A 110 10.50 -7.42 9.13
C ASP A 110 11.56 -6.32 9.08
N PRO A 111 12.04 -5.78 10.23
CA PRO A 111 12.99 -4.68 10.27
C PRO A 111 14.27 -4.90 9.44
N VAL A 112 14.79 -6.14 9.40
CA VAL A 112 15.96 -6.50 8.59
C VAL A 112 15.65 -6.42 7.09
N THR A 113 14.45 -6.88 6.69
CA THR A 113 13.97 -6.77 5.32
C THR A 113 13.72 -5.32 4.94
N TRP A 114 13.13 -4.53 5.84
CA TRP A 114 12.91 -3.10 5.65
C TRP A 114 14.21 -2.37 5.28
N GLU A 115 15.26 -2.53 6.09
CA GLU A 115 16.55 -1.86 5.88
C GLU A 115 17.20 -2.29 4.55
N ARG A 116 17.05 -3.57 4.21
CA ARG A 116 17.55 -4.12 2.95
C ARG A 116 16.80 -3.58 1.74
N LEU A 117 15.46 -3.55 1.78
CA LEU A 117 14.64 -3.01 0.69
C LEU A 117 14.83 -1.50 0.53
N ARG A 118 14.99 -0.76 1.63
CA ARG A 118 15.40 0.66 1.62
C ARG A 118 16.69 0.85 0.83
N GLY A 119 17.72 0.04 1.10
CA GLY A 119 18.99 0.09 0.36
C GLY A 119 18.82 -0.23 -1.13
N LYS A 120 17.97 -1.20 -1.47
CA LYS A 120 17.67 -1.52 -2.89
C LYS A 120 16.97 -0.36 -3.60
N LEU A 121 16.00 0.30 -2.96
CA LEU A 121 15.33 1.48 -3.50
C LEU A 121 16.32 2.62 -3.77
N GLU A 122 17.24 2.87 -2.82
CA GLU A 122 18.31 3.87 -2.96
C GLU A 122 19.24 3.55 -4.14
N MET A 123 19.70 2.29 -4.24
CA MET A 123 20.56 1.84 -5.34
C MET A 123 19.88 1.91 -6.72
N ALA A 124 18.58 1.64 -6.76
CA ALA A 124 17.77 1.73 -7.98
C ALA A 124 17.40 3.17 -8.35
N GLY A 125 17.75 4.17 -7.51
CA GLY A 125 17.43 5.57 -7.75
C GLY A 125 15.94 5.89 -7.61
N VAL A 126 15.18 5.08 -6.86
CA VAL A 126 13.75 5.32 -6.63
C VAL A 126 13.59 6.45 -5.59
N PRO A 127 12.93 7.57 -5.94
CA PRO A 127 12.67 8.63 -4.99
C PRO A 127 11.81 8.12 -3.83
N HIS A 128 12.25 8.41 -2.61
CA HIS A 128 11.59 7.96 -1.39
C HIS A 128 11.70 8.98 -0.27
N GLN A 129 10.78 8.90 0.69
CA GLN A 129 10.74 9.71 1.90
C GLN A 129 10.70 8.79 3.11
N ILE A 130 11.72 8.91 3.98
CA ILE A 130 11.73 8.24 5.28
C ILE A 130 10.94 9.11 6.25
N GLU A 131 9.80 8.61 6.72
CA GLU A 131 8.96 9.31 7.70
C GLU A 131 9.45 9.04 9.14
N SER A 132 9.96 7.84 9.37
CA SER A 132 10.57 7.43 10.64
C SER A 132 11.58 6.30 10.42
N GLY A 133 12.27 5.87 11.47
CA GLY A 133 13.14 4.69 11.41
C GLY A 133 12.41 3.36 11.12
N ALA A 134 11.08 3.39 10.99
CA ALA A 134 10.26 2.21 10.71
C ALA A 134 9.32 2.41 9.51
N SER A 135 9.37 3.53 8.79
CA SER A 135 8.44 3.82 7.68
C SER A 135 9.14 4.57 6.54
N ILE A 136 8.97 4.05 5.33
CA ILE A 136 9.46 4.64 4.09
C ILE A 136 8.35 4.67 3.03
N TYR A 137 8.09 5.86 2.49
CA TYR A 137 7.17 6.09 1.39
C TYR A 137 7.92 6.21 0.06
N PHE A 138 7.34 5.65 -1.00
CA PHE A 138 7.83 5.80 -2.37
C PHE A 138 6.67 5.57 -3.34
N ARG A 139 6.94 5.70 -4.64
CA ARG A 139 5.97 5.43 -5.70
C ARG A 139 6.47 4.28 -6.57
N ASP A 140 5.53 3.46 -7.04
CA ASP A 140 5.80 2.48 -8.08
C ASP A 140 5.93 3.13 -9.46
N PRO A 141 6.21 2.35 -10.53
CA PRO A 141 6.40 2.89 -11.87
C PRO A 141 5.20 3.64 -12.45
N ASP A 142 3.99 3.37 -11.93
CA ASP A 142 2.72 3.95 -12.38
C ASP A 142 2.20 5.04 -11.41
N GLY A 143 2.97 5.34 -10.37
CA GLY A 143 2.74 6.43 -9.43
C GLY A 143 1.94 6.06 -8.18
N ALA A 144 1.50 4.80 -8.05
CA ALA A 144 0.82 4.33 -6.85
C ALA A 144 1.76 4.50 -5.64
N ARG A 145 1.25 5.10 -4.58
CA ARG A 145 2.05 5.37 -3.39
C ARG A 145 2.10 4.11 -2.52
N LEU A 146 3.30 3.68 -2.17
CA LEU A 146 3.53 2.57 -1.24
C LEU A 146 4.22 3.06 0.02
N GLU A 147 4.02 2.30 1.08
CA GLU A 147 4.74 2.40 2.33
C GLU A 147 5.25 1.02 2.73
N LEU A 148 6.55 0.91 3.00
CA LEU A 148 7.07 -0.23 3.76
C LEU A 148 7.18 0.16 5.22
N LEU A 149 6.52 -0.62 6.09
CA LEU A 149 6.62 -0.46 7.54
C LEU A 149 7.39 -1.62 8.17
N ALA A 150 8.30 -1.29 9.08
CA ALA A 150 9.02 -2.26 9.90
C ALA A 150 8.20 -2.76 11.11
N ASP A 151 7.06 -2.11 11.40
CA ASP A 151 6.13 -2.53 12.46
C ASP A 151 5.37 -3.78 12.04
N HIS A 152 5.08 -4.65 13.02
CA HIS A 152 4.29 -5.85 12.79
C HIS A 152 2.83 -5.52 12.43
N LEU A 153 2.13 -6.46 11.79
CA LEU A 153 0.71 -6.33 11.51
C LEU A 153 -0.08 -6.04 12.80
N GLY A 154 -0.86 -4.96 12.80
CA GLY A 154 -1.63 -4.53 13.97
C GLY A 154 -0.86 -3.64 14.94
N GLU A 155 0.36 -3.22 14.60
CA GLU A 155 1.12 -2.20 15.30
C GLU A 155 1.29 -0.96 14.41
N MET A 156 1.35 0.21 15.04
CA MET A 156 1.68 1.48 14.38
C MET A 156 2.51 2.34 15.33
N TYR A 157 3.67 2.77 14.85
CA TYR A 157 4.64 3.59 15.58
C TYR A 157 4.96 3.01 16.97
N GLY A 158 5.17 1.69 17.02
CA GLY A 158 5.44 0.95 18.26
C GLY A 158 4.24 0.80 19.21
N SER A 159 3.04 1.20 18.80
CA SER A 159 1.80 1.03 19.56
C SER A 159 0.91 -0.04 18.95
N ARG A 160 0.40 -0.95 19.79
CA ARG A 160 -0.56 -1.96 19.35
C ARG A 160 -1.93 -1.33 19.07
N VAL A 161 -2.45 -1.54 17.86
CA VAL A 161 -3.75 -1.02 17.39
C VAL A 161 -4.78 -2.12 17.08
N LEU A 162 -4.38 -3.41 17.12
CA LEU A 162 -5.30 -4.56 16.97
C LEU A 162 -5.24 -5.59 18.09
#